data_AF-A0A501WQ24-F1
#
_entry.id   AF-A0A501WQ24-F1
#
_cell.length_a   1.000
_cell.length_b   1.000
_cell.length_c   1.000
_cell.angle_alpha   90.00
_cell.angle_beta   90.00
_cell.angle_gamma   90.00
#
_symmetry.space_group_name_H-M   'P 1'
#
loop_
_entity.id
_entity.type
_entity.pdbx_description
1 polymer ?
#
loop_
_entity_poly.entity_id
_entity_poly.type
_entity_poly.pdbx_seq_one_letter_code
_entity_poly.pdbx_strand_id
1 'polypeptide(L)'
;MTEPLSSAAQMMEALSRYLETGFTPVLAPSLSIGFEVANVERFNASVVMADETRFEISTHLGCATVLEHCIASMETSGFLSSHTGLAAVLFGSAAETEELHRVLLHFAALFVQLHEFAHILCGHLKYCDAKGLLKRTGAGLRLDETGADGHSRKVEAGEIPSDWLKLIELEADSMAFEMLLGFSYEFLLAGDVFAEKLRREADPDRLSARMTHTLGEIAITAGAAVFYLLEMEREGRDAYPLPETRLLNILNAWVQKTLLPEGGGRGLVKVRLDDGLREALADRIVPSCFTAAQFGVACAEAYPELPATGRGRISFDEAALMDGFINGLLGEATKGASAGQRELAALQPRLAAFQLQLTRHPLGT
;
A
#
# COMPACT_ATOMS: atom_id res chain seq x y z
N MET A 1 14.75 29.57 -15.68
CA MET A 1 14.21 28.48 -16.52
C MET A 1 14.30 27.24 -15.66
N THR A 2 13.18 26.70 -15.20
CA THR A 2 13.15 25.43 -14.47
C THR A 2 13.36 24.31 -15.47
N GLU A 3 14.24 23.35 -15.14
CA GLU A 3 14.40 22.14 -15.94
C GLU A 3 13.04 21.41 -16.02
N PRO A 4 12.72 20.77 -17.16
CA PRO A 4 11.51 19.98 -17.25
C PRO A 4 11.56 18.84 -16.24
N LEU A 5 10.49 18.68 -15.46
CA LEU A 5 10.32 17.56 -14.53
C LEU A 5 10.44 16.23 -15.29
N SER A 6 10.97 15.21 -14.61
CA SER A 6 11.01 13.85 -15.12
C SER A 6 9.58 13.30 -15.33
N SER A 7 9.43 12.25 -16.14
CA SER A 7 8.11 11.67 -16.42
C SER A 7 7.41 11.17 -15.16
N ALA A 8 8.15 10.60 -14.19
CA ALA A 8 7.55 10.15 -12.95
C ALA A 8 7.17 11.32 -12.02
N ALA A 9 7.93 12.41 -12.01
CA ALA A 9 7.55 13.60 -11.25
C ALA A 9 6.28 14.27 -11.80
N GLN A 10 6.18 14.41 -13.12
CA GLN A 10 4.96 14.90 -13.79
C GLN A 10 3.75 14.00 -13.51
N MET A 11 3.98 12.68 -13.48
CA MET A 11 2.95 11.73 -13.09
C MET A 11 2.53 11.95 -11.63
N MET A 12 3.45 12.02 -10.66
CA MET A 12 3.09 12.24 -9.27
C MET A 12 2.29 13.54 -9.08
N GLU A 13 2.61 14.61 -9.80
CA GLU A 13 1.80 15.84 -9.82
C GLU A 13 0.40 15.62 -10.40
N ALA A 14 0.27 14.77 -11.42
CA ALA A 14 -1.04 14.38 -11.95
C ALA A 14 -1.84 13.55 -10.93
N LEU A 15 -1.19 12.62 -10.21
CA LEU A 15 -1.82 11.85 -9.12
C LEU A 15 -2.31 12.78 -8.00
N SER A 16 -1.46 13.68 -7.54
CA SER A 16 -1.77 14.67 -6.51
C SER A 16 -2.97 15.53 -6.90
N ARG A 17 -3.01 16.01 -8.15
CA ARG A 17 -4.15 16.78 -8.66
C ARG A 17 -5.43 15.95 -8.75
N TYR A 18 -5.34 14.68 -9.17
CA TYR A 18 -6.49 13.79 -9.21
C TYR A 18 -7.05 13.56 -7.81
N LEU A 19 -6.18 13.34 -6.81
CA LEU A 19 -6.58 13.19 -5.42
C LEU A 19 -7.26 14.47 -4.90
N GLU A 20 -6.64 15.64 -5.11
CA GLU A 20 -7.14 16.91 -4.60
C GLU A 20 -8.49 17.32 -5.23
N THR A 21 -8.61 17.20 -6.55
CA THR A 21 -9.77 17.76 -7.29
C THR A 21 -10.88 16.75 -7.56
N GLY A 22 -10.55 15.47 -7.68
CA GLY A 22 -11.49 14.40 -8.03
C GLY A 22 -11.89 13.53 -6.83
N PHE A 23 -10.94 13.23 -5.94
CA PHE A 23 -11.10 12.17 -4.94
C PHE A 23 -11.50 12.68 -3.55
N THR A 24 -10.73 13.61 -2.98
CA THR A 24 -10.95 14.14 -1.62
C THR A 24 -12.35 14.72 -1.43
N PRO A 25 -12.93 15.51 -2.36
CA PRO A 25 -14.27 16.06 -2.18
C PRO A 25 -15.36 15.00 -2.07
N VAL A 26 -15.14 13.81 -2.64
CA VAL A 26 -16.10 12.70 -2.61
C VAL A 26 -16.03 11.93 -1.30
N LEU A 27 -14.82 11.60 -0.83
CA LEU A 27 -14.64 10.73 0.34
C LEU A 27 -14.59 11.47 1.68
N ALA A 28 -14.15 12.73 1.68
CA ALA A 28 -13.96 13.51 2.90
C ALA A 28 -14.34 14.98 2.70
N PRO A 29 -15.63 15.30 2.42
CA PRO A 29 -16.08 16.63 2.01
C PRO A 29 -15.88 17.72 3.09
N SER A 30 -15.68 17.31 4.35
CA SER A 30 -15.41 18.22 5.47
C SER A 30 -13.92 18.49 5.70
N LEU A 31 -13.03 17.83 4.95
CA LEU A 31 -11.58 17.99 5.07
C LEU A 31 -11.04 18.82 3.90
N SER A 32 -10.11 19.71 4.19
CA SER A 32 -9.30 20.41 3.21
C SER A 32 -7.93 19.74 3.18
N ILE A 33 -7.59 19.11 2.07
CA ILE A 33 -6.36 18.33 1.92
C ILE A 33 -5.61 18.84 0.70
N GLY A 34 -4.42 19.38 0.93
CA GLY A 34 -3.48 19.72 -0.14
C GLY A 34 -2.58 18.53 -0.46
N PHE A 35 -2.23 18.37 -1.73
CA PHE A 35 -1.23 17.40 -2.17
C PHE A 35 -0.09 18.13 -2.88
N GLU A 36 1.14 17.87 -2.46
CA GLU A 36 2.33 18.46 -3.08
C GLU A 36 3.42 17.41 -3.37
N VAL A 37 4.34 17.77 -4.27
CA VAL A 37 5.58 17.02 -4.48
C VAL A 37 6.72 17.78 -3.80
N ALA A 38 7.24 17.22 -2.72
CA ALA A 38 8.34 17.80 -1.97
C ALA A 38 9.70 17.40 -2.55
N ASN A 39 10.62 18.34 -2.63
CA ASN A 39 11.99 18.11 -3.10
C ASN A 39 12.83 17.40 -2.01
N VAL A 40 12.53 16.11 -1.79
CA VAL A 40 13.17 15.21 -0.85
C VAL A 40 13.56 13.95 -1.61
N GLU A 41 14.80 13.49 -1.48
CA GLU A 41 15.36 12.39 -2.30
C GLU A 41 14.99 10.98 -1.80
N ARG A 42 14.15 10.84 -0.78
CA ARG A 42 13.78 9.53 -0.18
C ARG A 42 12.49 8.94 -0.76
N PHE A 43 12.37 7.61 -0.74
CA PHE A 43 11.11 6.92 -1.06
C PHE A 43 10.14 7.01 0.13
N ASN A 44 9.37 8.09 0.21
CA ASN A 44 8.38 8.25 1.27
C ASN A 44 7.34 9.32 0.91
N ALA A 45 6.32 9.45 1.75
CA ALA A 45 5.53 10.66 1.84
C ALA A 45 5.55 11.20 3.28
N SER A 46 4.86 12.31 3.50
CA SER A 46 4.65 12.86 4.82
C SER A 46 3.31 13.58 4.87
N VAL A 47 2.72 13.65 6.05
CA VAL A 47 1.50 14.40 6.30
C VAL A 47 1.72 15.47 7.37
N VAL A 48 1.24 16.67 7.07
CA VAL A 48 1.22 17.82 7.99
C VAL A 48 -0.22 18.17 8.30
N MET A 49 -0.55 18.26 9.58
CA MET A 49 -1.84 18.71 10.10
C MET A 49 -1.71 20.15 10.60
N ALA A 50 -2.38 21.08 9.93
CA ALA A 50 -2.47 22.48 10.37
C ALA A 50 -3.51 22.65 11.49
N ASP A 51 -4.67 21.98 11.33
CA ASP A 51 -5.70 21.82 12.36
C ASP A 51 -6.54 20.56 12.09
N GLU A 52 -7.63 20.38 12.83
CA GLU A 52 -8.49 19.19 12.77
C GLU A 52 -9.16 18.93 11.41
N THR A 53 -9.16 19.91 10.51
CA THR A 53 -9.82 19.85 9.20
C THR A 53 -8.90 20.16 8.03
N ARG A 54 -7.66 20.62 8.28
CA ARG A 54 -6.71 21.07 7.26
C ARG A 54 -5.43 20.27 7.31
N PHE A 55 -5.16 19.56 6.22
CA PHE A 55 -4.04 18.64 6.08
C PHE A 55 -3.29 18.90 4.76
N GLU A 56 -2.03 18.51 4.74
CA GLU A 56 -1.17 18.56 3.57
C GLU A 56 -0.39 17.25 3.48
N ILE A 57 -0.47 16.58 2.34
CA ILE A 57 0.27 15.35 2.04
C ILE A 57 1.35 15.69 1.02
N SER A 58 2.60 15.48 1.39
CA SER A 58 3.76 15.77 0.55
C SER A 58 4.40 14.46 0.10
N THR A 59 4.32 14.15 -1.20
CA THR A 59 5.04 13.01 -1.79
C THR A 59 6.47 13.42 -2.10
N HIS A 60 7.45 12.62 -1.70
CA HIS A 60 8.85 12.96 -1.93
C HIS A 60 9.25 12.68 -3.39
N LEU A 61 10.11 13.53 -3.95
CA LEU A 61 10.68 13.35 -5.29
C LEU A 61 11.44 12.02 -5.43
N GLY A 62 12.01 11.51 -4.33
CA GLY A 62 12.63 10.18 -4.27
C GLY A 62 11.68 9.04 -4.69
N CYS A 63 10.37 9.19 -4.49
CA CYS A 63 9.39 8.26 -5.05
C CYS A 63 9.47 8.20 -6.58
N ALA A 64 9.50 9.35 -7.26
CA ALA A 64 9.65 9.38 -8.72
C ALA A 64 10.98 8.77 -9.18
N THR A 65 12.09 9.11 -8.52
CA THR A 65 13.42 8.58 -8.84
C THR A 65 13.47 7.06 -8.75
N VAL A 66 12.94 6.49 -7.67
CA VAL A 66 12.88 5.03 -7.46
C VAL A 66 12.01 4.36 -8.50
N LEU A 67 10.83 4.92 -8.80
CA LEU A 67 9.92 4.38 -9.81
C LEU A 67 10.57 4.35 -11.20
N GLU A 68 11.25 5.42 -11.61
CA GLU A 68 11.98 5.46 -12.88
C GLU A 68 13.07 4.40 -12.95
N HIS A 69 13.79 4.20 -11.84
CA HIS A 69 14.81 3.17 -11.75
C HIS A 69 14.22 1.76 -11.84
N CYS A 70 13.12 1.49 -11.14
CA CYS A 70 12.43 0.20 -11.19
C CYS A 70 11.90 -0.09 -12.60
N ILE A 71 11.28 0.88 -13.28
CA ILE A 71 10.81 0.72 -14.67
C ILE A 71 11.98 0.31 -15.57
N ALA A 72 13.07 1.09 -15.56
CA ALA A 72 14.23 0.84 -16.41
C ALA A 72 14.89 -0.53 -16.12
N SER A 73 14.94 -0.92 -14.85
CA SER A 73 15.54 -2.20 -14.44
C SER A 73 14.67 -3.40 -14.83
N MET A 74 13.35 -3.28 -14.71
CA MET A 74 12.41 -4.35 -15.05
C MET A 74 12.34 -4.66 -16.55
N GLU A 75 12.61 -3.67 -17.40
CA GLU A 75 12.77 -3.89 -18.86
C GLU A 75 13.92 -4.86 -19.16
N THR A 76 14.94 -4.92 -18.30
CA THR A 76 16.17 -5.70 -18.53
C THR A 76 16.22 -7.05 -17.81
N SER A 77 15.42 -7.25 -16.76
CA SER A 77 15.57 -8.39 -15.83
C SER A 77 14.91 -9.70 -16.29
N GLY A 78 14.14 -9.71 -17.38
CA GLY A 78 13.38 -10.88 -17.84
C GLY A 78 12.17 -11.24 -16.96
N PHE A 79 11.93 -10.47 -15.89
CA PHE A 79 10.77 -10.62 -14.99
C PHE A 79 9.43 -10.34 -15.70
N LEU A 80 9.46 -9.67 -16.86
CA LEU A 80 8.32 -9.32 -17.72
C LEU A 80 7.36 -10.49 -18.03
N SER A 81 7.83 -11.74 -17.97
CA SER A 81 7.02 -12.90 -18.35
C SER A 81 5.94 -13.30 -17.34
N SER A 82 6.11 -12.98 -16.05
CA SER A 82 5.21 -13.46 -14.98
C SER A 82 3.84 -12.78 -14.97
N HIS A 83 3.71 -11.60 -15.60
CA HIS A 83 2.47 -10.79 -15.59
C HIS A 83 1.76 -10.72 -16.96
N THR A 84 2.17 -11.57 -17.92
CA THR A 84 1.59 -11.63 -19.27
C THR A 84 0.07 -11.84 -19.25
N GLY A 85 -0.45 -12.60 -18.28
CA GLY A 85 -1.88 -12.82 -18.10
C GLY A 85 -2.64 -11.53 -17.76
N LEU A 86 -2.12 -10.72 -16.85
CA LEU A 86 -2.74 -9.44 -16.47
C LEU A 86 -2.71 -8.44 -17.62
N ALA A 87 -1.58 -8.35 -18.34
CA ALA A 87 -1.43 -7.48 -19.51
C ALA A 87 -2.44 -7.84 -20.60
N ALA A 88 -2.60 -9.15 -20.86
CA ALA A 88 -3.59 -9.64 -21.81
C ALA A 88 -5.04 -9.33 -21.39
N VAL A 89 -5.35 -9.28 -20.09
CA VAL A 89 -6.68 -8.90 -19.60
C VAL A 89 -6.90 -7.39 -19.73
N LEU A 90 -5.95 -6.57 -19.27
CA LEU A 90 -6.09 -5.11 -19.25
C LEU A 90 -6.07 -4.51 -20.65
N PHE A 91 -5.10 -4.91 -21.46
CA PHE A 91 -4.80 -4.24 -22.73
C PHE A 91 -5.19 -5.07 -23.95
N GLY A 92 -5.50 -6.36 -23.75
CA GLY A 92 -5.86 -7.27 -24.84
C GLY A 92 -4.66 -7.92 -25.52
N SER A 93 -3.43 -7.67 -25.05
CA SER A 93 -2.20 -8.29 -25.55
C SER A 93 -1.22 -8.64 -24.43
N ALA A 94 -0.66 -9.85 -24.49
CA ALA A 94 0.42 -10.28 -23.61
C ALA A 94 1.77 -9.58 -23.92
N ALA A 95 1.87 -8.88 -25.06
CA ALA A 95 3.07 -8.13 -25.43
C ALA A 95 3.21 -6.78 -24.69
N GLU A 96 2.15 -6.36 -24.00
CA GLU A 96 2.07 -5.05 -23.31
C GLU A 96 2.47 -5.16 -21.82
N THR A 97 3.44 -6.04 -21.52
CA THR A 97 3.94 -6.27 -20.16
C THR A 97 4.76 -5.09 -19.64
N GLU A 98 5.41 -4.33 -20.52
CA GLU A 98 6.09 -3.09 -20.15
C GLU A 98 5.08 -2.03 -19.70
N GLU A 99 3.99 -1.84 -20.44
CA GLU A 99 2.91 -0.94 -20.02
C GLU A 99 2.27 -1.35 -18.71
N LEU A 100 2.13 -2.66 -18.47
CA LEU A 100 1.63 -3.17 -17.20
C LEU A 100 2.56 -2.81 -16.03
N HIS A 101 3.88 -2.95 -16.20
CA HIS A 101 4.82 -2.57 -15.13
C HIS A 101 4.75 -1.09 -14.79
N ARG A 102 4.60 -0.23 -15.82
CA ARG A 102 4.36 1.20 -15.59
C ARG A 102 3.08 1.41 -14.79
N VAL A 103 1.98 0.73 -15.15
CA VAL A 103 0.74 0.76 -14.37
C VAL A 103 0.94 0.32 -12.91
N LEU A 104 1.63 -0.80 -12.68
CA LEU A 104 1.91 -1.30 -11.33
C LEU A 104 2.69 -0.29 -10.50
N LEU A 105 3.72 0.32 -11.08
CA LEU A 105 4.57 1.29 -10.40
C LEU A 105 3.83 2.64 -10.19
N HIS A 106 2.94 3.03 -11.10
CA HIS A 106 2.07 4.19 -10.90
C HIS A 106 1.06 3.95 -9.77
N PHE A 107 0.49 2.75 -9.69
CA PHE A 107 -0.36 2.33 -8.58
C PHE A 107 0.41 2.33 -7.26
N ALA A 108 1.69 1.94 -7.26
CA ALA A 108 2.53 1.97 -6.07
C ALA A 108 2.73 3.41 -5.56
N ALA A 109 2.98 4.36 -6.46
CA ALA A 109 3.07 5.78 -6.12
C ALA A 109 1.76 6.31 -5.51
N LEU A 110 0.63 5.95 -6.13
CA LEU A 110 -0.69 6.32 -5.64
C LEU A 110 -0.98 5.69 -4.27
N PHE A 111 -0.60 4.42 -4.08
CA PHE A 111 -0.77 3.72 -2.81
C PHE A 111 -0.05 4.44 -1.67
N VAL A 112 1.17 4.97 -1.88
CA VAL A 112 1.89 5.78 -0.89
C VAL A 112 1.08 7.02 -0.49
N GLN A 113 0.51 7.75 -1.45
CA GLN A 113 -0.33 8.92 -1.15
C GLN A 113 -1.63 8.54 -0.42
N LEU A 114 -2.25 7.44 -0.84
CA LEU A 114 -3.45 6.90 -0.20
C LEU A 114 -3.18 6.38 1.21
N HIS A 115 -1.98 5.88 1.49
CA HIS A 115 -1.54 5.45 2.82
C HIS A 115 -1.48 6.63 3.79
N GLU A 116 -0.84 7.73 3.42
CA GLU A 116 -0.84 8.97 4.21
C GLU A 116 -2.26 9.52 4.41
N PHE A 117 -3.06 9.49 3.35
CA PHE A 117 -4.47 9.89 3.45
C PHE A 117 -5.27 8.97 4.40
N ALA A 118 -4.98 7.66 4.40
CA ALA A 118 -5.60 6.72 5.33
C ALA A 118 -5.28 7.05 6.79
N HIS A 119 -4.07 7.54 7.11
CA HIS A 119 -3.78 8.01 8.47
C HIS A 119 -4.69 9.16 8.91
N ILE A 120 -5.07 10.05 7.99
CA ILE A 120 -6.03 11.13 8.25
C ILE A 120 -7.41 10.52 8.51
N LEU A 121 -7.91 9.68 7.61
CA LEU A 121 -9.26 9.09 7.68
C LEU A 121 -9.46 8.21 8.91
N CYS A 122 -8.44 7.46 9.30
CA CYS A 122 -8.48 6.61 10.50
C CYS A 122 -8.26 7.39 11.80
N GLY A 123 -8.01 8.71 11.73
CA GLY A 123 -7.80 9.55 12.91
C GLY A 123 -6.48 9.27 13.63
N HIS A 124 -5.51 8.62 12.96
CA HIS A 124 -4.22 8.26 13.53
C HIS A 124 -3.46 9.49 14.03
N LEU A 125 -3.51 10.60 13.29
CA LEU A 125 -2.88 11.87 13.67
C LEU A 125 -3.44 12.43 14.99
N LYS A 126 -4.77 12.49 15.15
CA LYS A 126 -5.39 12.95 16.41
C LYS A 126 -5.06 12.03 17.57
N TYR A 127 -5.08 10.72 17.33
CA TYR A 127 -4.70 9.72 18.33
C TYR A 127 -3.24 9.92 18.78
N CYS A 128 -2.32 10.09 17.83
CA CYS A 128 -0.91 10.34 18.11
C CYS A 128 -0.68 11.67 18.84
N ASP A 129 -1.37 12.76 18.46
CA ASP A 129 -1.27 14.05 19.14
C ASP A 129 -1.74 13.97 20.60
N ALA A 130 -2.90 13.35 20.85
CA ALA A 130 -3.44 13.17 22.20
C ALA A 130 -2.50 12.36 23.12
N LYS A 131 -1.57 11.60 22.55
CA LYS A 131 -0.55 10.81 23.23
C LYS A 131 0.82 11.51 23.29
N GLY A 132 0.94 12.71 22.71
CA GLY A 132 2.17 13.51 22.68
C GLY A 132 3.20 13.00 21.67
N LEU A 133 2.77 12.28 20.64
CA LEU A 133 3.63 11.50 19.75
C LEU A 133 3.97 12.21 18.43
N LEU A 134 3.33 13.36 18.17
CA LEU A 134 3.59 14.16 16.97
C LEU A 134 4.62 15.26 17.21
N LYS A 135 5.44 15.54 16.19
CA LYS A 135 6.40 16.65 16.21
C LYS A 135 5.68 17.95 15.83
N ARG A 136 5.75 18.96 16.68
CA ARG A 136 5.35 20.33 16.33
C ARG A 136 6.39 20.96 15.39
N THR A 137 5.95 21.39 14.22
CA THR A 137 6.71 22.21 13.28
C THR A 137 6.14 23.63 13.27
N GLY A 138 6.84 24.58 12.64
CA GLY A 138 6.34 25.96 12.51
C GLY A 138 5.04 26.09 11.69
N ALA A 139 4.66 25.04 10.93
CA ALA A 139 3.46 25.00 10.10
C ALA A 139 2.32 24.15 10.70
N GLY A 140 2.55 23.39 11.78
CA GLY A 140 1.54 22.50 12.35
C GLY A 140 2.13 21.30 13.10
N LEU A 141 1.41 20.18 13.11
CA LEU A 141 1.88 18.88 13.58
C LEU A 141 2.28 18.02 12.38
N ARG A 142 3.48 17.45 12.38
CA ARG A 142 3.99 16.63 11.28
C ARG A 142 4.18 15.20 11.73
N LEU A 143 3.69 14.26 10.91
CA LEU A 143 4.02 12.85 11.00
C LEU A 143 4.97 12.53 9.84
N ASP A 144 6.20 12.13 10.17
CA ASP A 144 7.17 11.60 9.21
C ASP A 144 7.37 10.11 9.50
N GLU A 145 6.99 9.25 8.57
CA GLU A 145 7.25 7.80 8.69
C GLU A 145 8.76 7.52 8.79
N THR A 146 9.57 8.29 8.06
CA THR A 146 11.03 8.21 8.12
C THR A 146 11.59 9.59 8.45
N GLY A 147 12.12 9.77 9.67
CA GLY A 147 12.63 11.07 10.12
C GLY A 147 13.53 11.74 9.07
N ALA A 148 13.10 12.89 8.56
CA ALA A 148 13.63 13.54 7.37
C ALA A 148 15.15 13.84 7.42
N ASP A 149 15.75 13.88 8.61
CA ASP A 149 17.10 14.42 8.81
C ASP A 149 18.20 13.36 9.01
N GLY A 150 17.89 12.05 8.98
CA GLY A 150 18.87 10.98 9.31
C GLY A 150 19.36 11.00 10.78
N HIS A 151 19.11 12.09 11.48
CA HIS A 151 19.10 12.21 12.91
C HIS A 151 17.64 12.06 13.36
N SER A 152 17.26 10.85 13.77
CA SER A 152 16.25 10.75 14.81
C SER A 152 16.83 11.48 16.02
N ARG A 153 16.54 12.79 16.12
CA ARG A 153 16.48 13.39 17.46
C ARG A 153 15.43 12.55 18.16
N LYS A 154 15.92 11.69 19.07
CA LYS A 154 15.14 10.98 20.07
C LYS A 154 13.97 11.89 20.40
N VAL A 155 12.77 11.48 20.01
CA VAL A 155 11.54 12.10 20.48
C VAL A 155 11.50 11.73 21.96
N GLU A 156 12.18 12.52 22.78
CA GLU A 156 12.06 12.51 24.24
C GLU A 156 10.71 13.15 24.58
N ALA A 157 9.63 12.46 24.21
CA ALA A 157 8.26 12.68 24.64
C ALA A 157 7.44 11.43 24.26
N GLY A 158 7.40 10.45 25.17
CA GLY A 158 6.58 9.23 25.07
C GLY A 158 6.94 8.32 23.88
N GLU A 159 7.72 7.28 24.11
CA GLU A 159 7.90 6.24 23.08
C GLU A 159 6.55 5.59 22.79
N ILE A 160 6.07 5.67 21.54
CA ILE A 160 4.98 4.81 21.07
C ILE A 160 5.47 3.38 21.22
N PRO A 161 4.77 2.49 21.93
CA PRO A 161 5.19 1.10 21.97
C PRO A 161 5.21 0.58 20.53
N SER A 162 6.28 -0.08 20.12
CA SER A 162 6.51 -0.52 18.73
C SER A 162 5.30 -1.25 18.12
N ASP A 163 4.60 -2.05 18.94
CA ASP A 163 3.43 -2.79 18.49
C ASP A 163 2.27 -1.87 18.07
N TRP A 164 2.12 -0.69 18.67
CA TRP A 164 1.06 0.26 18.31
C TRP A 164 1.33 0.94 16.97
N LEU A 165 2.60 1.29 16.71
CA LEU A 165 2.99 1.78 15.39
C LEU A 165 2.65 0.75 14.32
N LYS A 166 3.02 -0.52 14.54
CA LYS A 166 2.66 -1.60 13.61
C LYS A 166 1.16 -1.71 13.35
N LEU A 167 0.30 -1.51 14.35
CA LEU A 167 -1.16 -1.53 14.16
C LEU A 167 -1.67 -0.35 13.33
N ILE A 168 -1.13 0.84 13.59
CA ILE A 168 -1.44 2.07 12.82
C ILE A 168 -1.09 1.88 11.33
N GLU A 169 0.11 1.36 11.05
CA GLU A 169 0.58 1.10 9.69
C GLU A 169 -0.28 0.05 8.98
N LEU A 170 -0.60 -1.06 9.66
CA LEU A 170 -1.44 -2.12 9.08
C LEU A 170 -2.88 -1.64 8.80
N GLU A 171 -3.44 -0.78 9.65
CA GLU A 171 -4.76 -0.18 9.40
C GLU A 171 -4.72 0.78 8.22
N ALA A 172 -3.69 1.62 8.13
CA ALA A 172 -3.49 2.53 7.00
C ALA A 172 -3.30 1.77 5.68
N ASP A 173 -2.52 0.67 5.68
CA ASP A 173 -2.35 -0.21 4.52
C ASP A 173 -3.67 -0.81 4.03
N SER A 174 -4.49 -1.35 4.94
CA SER A 174 -5.79 -1.92 4.58
C SER A 174 -6.73 -0.87 3.99
N MET A 175 -6.80 0.31 4.61
CA MET A 175 -7.65 1.41 4.16
C MET A 175 -7.19 1.96 2.80
N ALA A 176 -5.88 2.16 2.63
CA ALA A 176 -5.29 2.58 1.36
C ALA A 176 -5.54 1.57 0.24
N PHE A 177 -5.40 0.28 0.53
CA PHE A 177 -5.71 -0.80 -0.41
C PHE A 177 -7.19 -0.81 -0.80
N GLU A 178 -8.10 -0.67 0.17
CA GLU A 178 -9.54 -0.63 -0.10
C GLU A 178 -9.94 0.55 -0.98
N MET A 179 -9.35 1.72 -0.72
CA MET A 179 -9.50 2.92 -1.54
C MET A 179 -8.94 2.69 -2.94
N LEU A 180 -7.71 2.20 -3.07
CA LEU A 180 -7.09 1.94 -4.36
C LEU A 180 -7.92 0.98 -5.20
N LEU A 181 -8.41 -0.11 -4.60
CA LEU A 181 -9.27 -1.06 -5.30
C LEU A 181 -10.60 -0.43 -5.74
N GLY A 182 -11.21 0.40 -4.88
CA GLY A 182 -12.48 1.05 -5.14
C GLY A 182 -12.48 2.03 -6.31
N PHE A 183 -11.31 2.57 -6.69
CA PHE A 183 -11.17 3.57 -7.75
C PHE A 183 -10.10 3.21 -8.79
N SER A 184 -9.67 1.95 -8.78
CA SER A 184 -8.56 1.46 -9.60
C SER A 184 -8.81 1.66 -11.10
N TYR A 185 -10.05 1.46 -11.56
CA TYR A 185 -10.40 1.60 -12.96
C TYR A 185 -10.48 3.07 -13.40
N GLU A 186 -11.12 3.94 -12.62
CA GLU A 186 -11.19 5.38 -12.85
C GLU A 186 -9.81 6.00 -12.91
N PHE A 187 -8.93 5.55 -12.01
CA PHE A 187 -7.55 5.99 -11.99
C PHE A 187 -6.81 5.62 -13.29
N LEU A 188 -6.97 4.38 -13.76
CA LEU A 188 -6.40 3.96 -15.04
C LEU A 188 -6.94 4.76 -16.22
N LEU A 189 -8.21 5.18 -16.19
CA LEU A 189 -8.81 6.04 -17.20
C LEU A 189 -8.32 7.50 -17.14
N ALA A 190 -7.97 8.00 -15.95
CA ALA A 190 -7.48 9.36 -15.76
C ALA A 190 -6.03 9.54 -16.26
N GLY A 191 -5.24 8.47 -16.31
CA GLY A 191 -3.93 8.47 -16.94
C GLY A 191 -4.08 8.48 -18.46
N ASP A 192 -4.06 9.67 -19.09
CA ASP A 192 -4.25 9.89 -20.54
C ASP A 192 -3.50 8.91 -21.46
N VAL A 193 -2.36 8.37 -21.02
CA VAL A 193 -1.52 7.39 -21.75
C VAL A 193 -2.21 6.03 -21.92
N PHE A 194 -3.09 5.64 -21.00
CA PHE A 194 -3.71 4.30 -20.94
C PHE A 194 -5.20 4.31 -21.31
N ALA A 195 -5.84 5.48 -21.21
CA ALA A 195 -7.27 5.67 -21.43
C ALA A 195 -7.75 5.16 -22.80
N GLU A 196 -6.99 5.38 -23.88
CA GLU A 196 -7.38 4.96 -25.22
C GLU A 196 -7.52 3.43 -25.35
N LYS A 197 -6.64 2.66 -24.68
CA LYS A 197 -6.66 1.19 -24.70
C LYS A 197 -7.76 0.62 -23.80
N LEU A 198 -8.07 1.29 -22.69
CA LEU A 198 -8.97 0.80 -21.63
C LEU A 198 -10.47 1.15 -21.82
N ARG A 199 -10.80 2.11 -22.68
CA ARG A 199 -12.16 2.63 -22.92
C ARG A 199 -13.23 1.62 -23.38
N ARG A 200 -12.88 0.35 -23.64
CA ARG A 200 -13.82 -0.66 -24.15
C ARG A 200 -14.87 -1.08 -23.12
N GLU A 201 -14.59 -0.96 -21.82
CA GLU A 201 -15.54 -1.20 -20.72
C GLU A 201 -15.91 0.12 -20.02
N ALA A 202 -16.33 1.14 -20.78
CA ALA A 202 -16.50 2.55 -20.39
C ALA A 202 -17.35 2.87 -19.14
N ASP A 203 -17.87 1.86 -18.42
CA ASP A 203 -18.64 2.02 -17.20
C ASP A 203 -17.95 1.26 -16.04
N PRO A 204 -17.25 1.97 -15.12
CA PRO A 204 -16.63 1.39 -13.92
C PRO A 204 -17.61 0.58 -13.05
N ASP A 205 -18.91 0.91 -13.09
CA ASP A 205 -19.95 0.18 -12.34
C ASP A 205 -20.33 -1.16 -13.00
N ARG A 206 -19.79 -1.46 -14.19
CA ARG A 206 -20.15 -2.64 -14.99
C ARG A 206 -18.94 -3.49 -15.39
N LEU A 207 -17.84 -3.38 -14.65
CA LEU A 207 -16.65 -4.20 -14.86
C LEU A 207 -16.97 -5.68 -14.77
N SER A 208 -16.43 -6.47 -15.70
CA SER A 208 -16.53 -7.92 -15.61
C SER A 208 -15.83 -8.45 -14.34
N ALA A 209 -16.31 -9.57 -13.77
CA ALA A 209 -15.67 -10.18 -12.59
C ALA A 209 -14.19 -10.52 -12.81
N ARG A 210 -13.81 -10.81 -14.07
CA ARG A 210 -12.41 -10.99 -14.48
C ARG A 210 -11.62 -9.69 -14.36
N MET A 211 -12.16 -8.58 -14.84
CA MET A 211 -11.52 -7.26 -14.73
C MET A 211 -11.39 -6.83 -13.26
N THR A 212 -12.43 -6.97 -12.45
CA THR A 212 -12.37 -6.67 -11.01
C THR A 212 -11.28 -7.47 -10.30
N HIS A 213 -11.16 -8.76 -10.63
CA HIS A 213 -10.10 -9.61 -10.06
C HIS A 213 -8.70 -9.14 -10.51
N THR A 214 -8.52 -8.87 -11.80
CA THR A 214 -7.26 -8.35 -12.35
C THR A 214 -6.85 -7.01 -11.73
N LEU A 215 -7.80 -6.10 -11.49
CA LEU A 215 -7.53 -4.84 -10.78
C LEU A 215 -7.12 -5.08 -9.32
N GLY A 216 -7.69 -6.08 -8.66
CA GLY A 216 -7.23 -6.54 -7.34
C GLY A 216 -5.80 -7.07 -7.37
N GLU A 217 -5.44 -7.87 -8.37
CA GLU A 217 -4.08 -8.40 -8.57
C GLU A 217 -3.05 -7.28 -8.85
N ILE A 218 -3.46 -6.24 -9.58
CA ILE A 218 -2.63 -5.06 -9.82
C ILE A 218 -2.42 -4.28 -8.52
N ALA A 219 -3.49 -4.03 -7.77
CA ALA A 219 -3.42 -3.27 -6.52
C ALA A 219 -2.54 -3.97 -5.46
N ILE A 220 -2.67 -5.30 -5.32
CA ILE A 220 -1.84 -6.06 -4.37
C ILE A 220 -0.37 -6.10 -4.80
N THR A 221 -0.10 -6.23 -6.10
CA THR A 221 1.27 -6.21 -6.65
C THR A 221 1.93 -4.85 -6.47
N ALA A 222 1.17 -3.77 -6.69
CA ALA A 222 1.61 -2.41 -6.42
C ALA A 222 1.90 -2.18 -4.93
N GLY A 223 1.01 -2.64 -4.04
CA GLY A 223 1.24 -2.57 -2.58
C GLY A 223 2.49 -3.34 -2.16
N ALA A 224 2.71 -4.54 -2.71
CA ALA A 224 3.93 -5.30 -2.47
C ALA A 224 5.20 -4.53 -2.89
N ALA A 225 5.19 -3.84 -4.04
CA ALA A 225 6.30 -2.98 -4.44
C ALA A 225 6.60 -1.91 -3.38
N VAL A 226 5.58 -1.21 -2.88
CA VAL A 226 5.74 -0.21 -1.81
C VAL A 226 6.33 -0.83 -0.55
N PHE A 227 5.78 -1.94 -0.07
CA PHE A 227 6.22 -2.55 1.19
C PHE A 227 7.68 -2.98 1.17
N TYR A 228 8.14 -3.54 0.05
CA TYR A 228 9.52 -3.97 -0.10
C TYR A 228 10.48 -2.81 -0.35
N LEU A 229 10.06 -1.76 -1.06
CA LEU A 229 10.84 -0.53 -1.20
C LEU A 229 11.00 0.20 0.15
N LEU A 230 9.93 0.29 0.95
CA LEU A 230 9.99 0.89 2.30
C LEU A 230 10.86 0.10 3.28
N GLU A 231 10.92 -1.24 3.18
CA GLU A 231 11.82 -2.06 4.01
C GLU A 231 13.30 -1.68 3.81
N MET A 232 13.66 -1.19 2.63
CA MET A 232 15.03 -0.76 2.35
C MET A 232 15.38 0.55 3.06
N GLU A 233 14.42 1.46 3.19
CA GLU A 233 14.55 2.72 3.92
C GLU A 233 14.46 2.56 5.45
N ARG A 234 14.04 1.37 5.93
CA ARG A 234 13.79 1.08 7.35
C ARG A 234 15.05 1.17 8.24
N GLU A 235 16.26 1.16 7.67
CA GLU A 235 17.56 1.26 8.40
C GLU A 235 17.64 0.39 9.68
N GLY A 236 16.98 -0.79 9.71
CA GLY A 236 17.01 -1.69 10.87
C GLY A 236 16.08 -1.34 12.04
N ARG A 237 15.11 -0.44 11.88
CA ARG A 237 14.14 -0.06 12.94
C ARG A 237 13.04 -1.10 13.09
N ASP A 238 12.84 -1.67 14.27
CA ASP A 238 11.85 -2.75 14.52
C ASP A 238 10.40 -2.26 14.75
N ALA A 239 10.15 -0.96 14.53
CA ALA A 239 8.86 -0.30 14.77
C ALA A 239 7.86 -0.46 13.62
N TYR A 240 8.32 -0.84 12.42
CA TYR A 240 7.47 -1.08 11.24
C TYR A 240 7.11 -2.55 11.08
N PRO A 241 5.92 -2.89 10.55
CA PRO A 241 5.60 -4.27 10.20
C PRO A 241 6.54 -4.77 9.10
N LEU A 242 6.83 -6.07 9.10
CA LEU A 242 7.55 -6.71 7.99
C LEU A 242 6.73 -6.60 6.68
N PRO A 243 7.37 -6.51 5.50
CA PRO A 243 6.66 -6.44 4.22
C PRO A 243 5.66 -7.59 4.01
N GLU A 244 6.07 -8.79 4.42
CA GLU A 244 5.21 -9.97 4.40
C GLU A 244 3.96 -9.80 5.29
N THR A 245 4.10 -9.22 6.49
CA THR A 245 2.97 -8.91 7.38
C THR A 245 1.99 -7.95 6.70
N ARG A 246 2.50 -6.89 6.06
CA ARG A 246 1.70 -5.88 5.35
C ARG A 246 0.96 -6.50 4.15
N LEU A 247 1.66 -7.32 3.36
CA LEU A 247 1.09 -8.03 2.21
C LEU A 247 -0.02 -8.99 2.62
N LEU A 248 0.21 -9.81 3.64
CA LEU A 248 -0.80 -10.74 4.17
C LEU A 248 -2.01 -9.98 4.75
N ASN A 249 -1.80 -8.81 5.33
CA ASN A 249 -2.86 -7.98 5.86
C ASN A 249 -3.77 -7.40 4.76
N ILE A 250 -3.21 -6.84 3.68
CA ILE A 250 -4.02 -6.38 2.53
C ILE A 250 -4.69 -7.53 1.79
N LEU A 251 -4.04 -8.70 1.75
CA LEU A 251 -4.63 -9.91 1.18
C LEU A 251 -5.86 -10.37 1.96
N ASN A 252 -5.79 -10.33 3.31
CA ASN A 252 -6.96 -10.57 4.15
C ASN A 252 -8.09 -9.58 3.83
N ALA A 253 -7.79 -8.29 3.68
CA ALA A 253 -8.79 -7.28 3.28
C ALA A 253 -9.41 -7.59 1.91
N TRP A 254 -8.60 -7.99 0.93
CA TRP A 254 -9.07 -8.38 -0.39
C TRP A 254 -10.00 -9.59 -0.36
N VAL A 255 -9.62 -10.65 0.36
CA VAL A 255 -10.44 -11.87 0.53
C VAL A 255 -11.77 -11.56 1.19
N GLN A 256 -11.79 -10.76 2.26
CA GLN A 256 -13.03 -10.35 2.92
C GLN A 256 -13.96 -9.61 1.95
N LYS A 257 -13.42 -8.67 1.17
CA LYS A 257 -14.21 -7.87 0.22
C LYS A 257 -14.72 -8.67 -0.97
N THR A 258 -13.94 -9.61 -1.49
CA THR A 258 -14.27 -10.34 -2.73
C THR A 258 -15.03 -11.63 -2.52
N LEU A 259 -14.72 -12.37 -1.46
CA LEU A 259 -15.29 -13.70 -1.23
C LEU A 259 -16.37 -13.70 -0.14
N LEU A 260 -16.44 -12.65 0.69
CA LEU A 260 -17.39 -12.57 1.81
C LEU A 260 -18.22 -11.26 1.81
N PRO A 261 -18.79 -10.82 0.66
CA PRO A 261 -19.43 -9.51 0.53
C PRO A 261 -20.70 -9.30 1.37
N GLU A 262 -21.37 -10.37 1.84
CA GLU A 262 -22.66 -10.27 2.55
C GLU A 262 -22.59 -10.45 4.09
N GLY A 263 -21.38 -10.48 4.66
CA GLY A 263 -21.15 -10.58 6.11
C GLY A 263 -20.90 -9.22 6.76
N GLY A 264 -21.89 -8.33 6.77
CA GLY A 264 -21.82 -7.02 7.43
C GLY A 264 -21.48 -7.12 8.92
N GLY A 265 -20.20 -6.97 9.24
CA GLY A 265 -19.71 -6.84 10.60
C GLY A 265 -18.21 -6.65 10.58
N ARG A 266 -17.73 -5.49 11.01
CA ARG A 266 -16.34 -5.31 11.47
C ARG A 266 -16.16 -6.23 12.67
N GLY A 267 -15.74 -7.46 12.40
CA GLY A 267 -15.63 -8.52 13.39
C GLY A 267 -15.26 -9.81 12.68
N LEU A 268 -14.19 -10.44 13.16
CA LEU A 268 -13.72 -11.75 12.75
C LEU A 268 -14.83 -12.79 12.88
N VAL A 269 -15.69 -12.88 11.87
CA VAL A 269 -16.39 -14.14 11.61
C VAL A 269 -15.27 -15.08 11.19
N LYS A 270 -14.95 -16.05 12.05
CA LYS A 270 -14.23 -17.26 11.63
C LYS A 270 -15.09 -17.89 10.54
N VAL A 271 -14.91 -17.45 9.30
CA VAL A 271 -15.52 -18.10 8.16
C VAL A 271 -14.88 -19.48 8.14
N ARG A 272 -15.68 -20.50 8.46
CA ARG A 272 -15.29 -21.88 8.17
C ARG A 272 -15.17 -21.95 6.66
N LEU A 273 -13.95 -21.83 6.16
CA LEU A 273 -13.65 -22.12 4.76
C LEU A 273 -13.95 -23.59 4.57
N ASP A 274 -14.93 -23.92 3.73
CA ASP A 274 -15.12 -25.28 3.28
C ASP A 274 -13.96 -25.68 2.34
N ASP A 275 -13.82 -26.98 2.05
CA ASP A 275 -12.72 -27.49 1.23
C ASP A 275 -12.72 -26.88 -0.19
N GLY A 276 -13.89 -26.52 -0.73
CA GLY A 276 -14.00 -25.89 -2.04
C GLY A 276 -13.52 -24.44 -2.07
N LEU A 277 -13.84 -23.65 -1.05
CA LEU A 277 -13.31 -22.29 -0.89
C LEU A 277 -11.81 -22.32 -0.60
N ARG A 278 -11.34 -23.33 0.13
CA ARG A 278 -9.91 -23.57 0.35
C ARG A 278 -9.17 -23.82 -0.96
N GLU A 279 -9.67 -24.72 -1.80
CA GLU A 279 -9.10 -24.99 -3.13
C GLU A 279 -9.14 -23.74 -4.00
N ALA A 280 -10.26 -22.99 -4.01
CA ALA A 280 -10.37 -21.75 -4.79
C ALA A 280 -9.39 -20.65 -4.32
N LEU A 281 -9.16 -20.52 -3.01
CA LEU A 281 -8.16 -19.61 -2.46
C LEU A 281 -6.74 -20.06 -2.84
N ALA A 282 -6.44 -21.36 -2.69
CA ALA A 282 -5.15 -21.96 -3.03
C ALA A 282 -4.81 -21.78 -4.51
N ASP A 283 -5.78 -21.96 -5.41
CA ASP A 283 -5.56 -21.94 -6.85
C ASP A 283 -5.50 -20.53 -7.45
N ARG A 284 -6.15 -19.54 -6.81
CA ARG A 284 -6.33 -18.20 -7.39
C ARG A 284 -5.64 -17.09 -6.62
N ILE A 285 -5.69 -17.10 -5.29
CA ILE A 285 -5.26 -15.96 -4.49
C ILE A 285 -3.80 -16.10 -4.09
N VAL A 286 -3.35 -17.32 -3.78
CA VAL A 286 -1.97 -17.53 -3.34
C VAL A 286 -0.94 -17.34 -4.45
N PRO A 287 -1.14 -17.83 -5.69
CA PRO A 287 -0.22 -17.57 -6.80
C PRO A 287 -0.06 -16.08 -7.10
N SER A 288 -1.15 -15.30 -7.03
CA SER A 288 -1.12 -13.84 -7.22
C SER A 288 -0.35 -13.15 -6.09
N CYS A 289 -0.54 -13.58 -4.83
CA CYS A 289 0.23 -13.05 -3.70
C CYS A 289 1.72 -13.37 -3.82
N PHE A 290 2.06 -14.59 -4.24
CA PHE A 290 3.44 -14.98 -4.47
C PHE A 290 4.08 -14.14 -5.58
N THR A 291 3.38 -13.97 -6.70
CA THR A 291 3.81 -13.15 -7.83
C THR A 291 4.00 -11.68 -7.40
N ALA A 292 3.07 -11.14 -6.60
CA ALA A 292 3.17 -9.79 -6.03
C ALA A 292 4.42 -9.60 -5.17
N ALA A 293 4.70 -10.56 -4.28
CA ALA A 293 5.89 -10.52 -3.45
C ALA A 293 7.19 -10.61 -4.27
N GLN A 294 7.24 -11.48 -5.29
CA GLN A 294 8.38 -11.56 -6.20
C GLN A 294 8.60 -10.23 -6.94
N PHE A 295 7.53 -9.57 -7.37
CA PHE A 295 7.60 -8.25 -7.98
C PHE A 295 8.16 -7.21 -7.00
N GLY A 296 7.71 -7.22 -5.74
CA GLY A 296 8.22 -6.33 -4.70
C GLY A 296 9.70 -6.55 -4.40
N VAL A 297 10.14 -7.81 -4.28
CA VAL A 297 11.56 -8.19 -4.15
C VAL A 297 12.36 -7.67 -5.34
N ALA A 298 11.89 -7.87 -6.57
CA ALA A 298 12.59 -7.40 -7.76
C ALA A 298 12.70 -5.87 -7.82
N CYS A 299 11.64 -5.13 -7.42
CA CYS A 299 11.68 -3.68 -7.30
C CYS A 299 12.74 -3.23 -6.29
N ALA A 300 12.78 -3.91 -5.14
CA ALA A 300 13.76 -3.63 -4.12
C ALA A 300 15.18 -3.89 -4.61
N GLU A 301 15.46 -5.07 -5.17
CA GLU A 301 16.78 -5.45 -5.68
C GLU A 301 17.28 -4.56 -6.83
N ALA A 302 16.37 -4.01 -7.63
CA ALA A 302 16.71 -3.07 -8.69
C ALA A 302 17.35 -1.79 -8.13
N TYR A 303 16.99 -1.36 -6.92
CA TYR A 303 17.48 -0.10 -6.39
C TYR A 303 18.96 -0.16 -5.95
N PRO A 304 19.82 0.72 -6.48
CA PRO A 304 21.28 0.56 -6.39
C PRO A 304 21.84 0.87 -4.99
N GLU A 305 21.16 1.68 -4.19
CA GLU A 305 21.67 2.16 -2.89
C GLU A 305 21.34 1.25 -1.71
N LEU A 306 20.71 0.09 -1.96
CA LEU A 306 20.33 -0.87 -0.94
C LEU A 306 21.55 -1.25 -0.06
N PRO A 307 21.56 -0.88 1.24
CA PRO A 307 22.61 -1.30 2.14
C PRO A 307 22.69 -2.83 2.13
N ALA A 308 23.90 -3.40 2.13
CA ALA A 308 24.09 -4.85 2.06
C ALA A 308 23.36 -5.63 3.16
N THR A 309 23.06 -4.98 4.29
CA THR A 309 22.29 -5.52 5.42
C THR A 309 20.77 -5.59 5.16
N GLY A 310 20.22 -4.75 4.29
CA GLY A 310 18.80 -4.79 3.88
C GLY A 310 18.51 -5.95 2.94
N ARG A 311 19.47 -6.33 2.08
CA ARG A 311 19.33 -7.43 1.12
C ARG A 311 19.04 -8.78 1.77
N GLY A 312 19.61 -9.05 2.96
CA GLY A 312 19.37 -10.30 3.69
C GLY A 312 17.99 -10.41 4.36
N ARG A 313 17.24 -9.30 4.46
CA ARG A 313 15.88 -9.25 5.02
C ARG A 313 14.80 -9.37 3.94
N ILE A 314 15.18 -9.12 2.70
CA ILE A 314 14.37 -9.34 1.50
C ILE A 314 14.53 -10.82 1.12
N SER A 315 14.01 -11.73 1.94
CA SER A 315 13.87 -13.13 1.55
C SER A 315 12.42 -13.55 1.67
N PHE A 316 11.93 -14.21 0.63
CA PHE A 316 10.55 -14.66 0.54
C PHE A 316 10.54 -16.16 0.27
N ASP A 317 10.06 -16.94 1.24
CA ASP A 317 9.96 -18.39 1.14
C ASP A 317 8.55 -18.76 0.66
N GLU A 318 8.48 -19.20 -0.60
CA GLU A 318 7.25 -19.63 -1.28
C GLU A 318 6.48 -20.68 -0.48
N ALA A 319 7.18 -21.69 0.04
CA ALA A 319 6.56 -22.81 0.73
C ALA A 319 6.01 -22.37 2.10
N ALA A 320 6.75 -21.52 2.80
CA ALA A 320 6.29 -20.96 4.08
C ALA A 320 5.08 -20.03 3.92
N LEU A 321 5.01 -19.25 2.82
CA LEU A 321 3.85 -18.42 2.52
C LEU A 321 2.62 -19.26 2.22
N MET A 322 2.74 -20.24 1.30
CA MET A 322 1.64 -21.12 0.89
C MET A 322 1.03 -21.86 2.09
N ASP A 323 1.87 -22.55 2.85
CA ASP A 323 1.42 -23.33 4.01
C ASP A 323 0.91 -22.42 5.13
N GLY A 324 1.56 -21.28 5.37
CA GLY A 324 1.19 -20.42 6.50
C GLY A 324 0.03 -19.46 6.24
N PHE A 325 -0.21 -19.03 5.00
CA PHE A 325 -1.34 -18.18 4.64
C PHE A 325 -2.66 -18.97 4.62
N ILE A 326 -2.68 -20.14 3.97
CA ILE A 326 -3.87 -21.01 3.94
C ILE A 326 -4.23 -21.43 5.36
N ASN A 327 -3.26 -21.92 6.13
CA ASN A 327 -3.50 -22.36 7.50
C ASN A 327 -3.76 -21.18 8.46
N GLY A 328 -3.18 -19.99 8.18
CA GLY A 328 -3.42 -18.75 8.93
C GLY A 328 -4.85 -18.22 8.75
N LEU A 329 -5.38 -18.22 7.52
CA LEU A 329 -6.78 -17.94 7.23
C LEU A 329 -7.71 -18.94 7.94
N LEU A 330 -7.28 -20.20 8.07
CA LEU A 330 -8.01 -21.26 8.76
C LEU A 330 -7.88 -21.20 10.30
N GLY A 331 -7.01 -20.33 10.83
CA GLY A 331 -6.73 -20.24 12.26
C GLY A 331 -6.05 -21.49 12.83
N GLU A 332 -5.32 -22.23 11.99
CA GLU A 332 -4.56 -23.41 12.35
C GLU A 332 -3.13 -23.07 12.77
N ALA A 333 -2.59 -23.84 13.73
CA ALA A 333 -1.21 -23.66 14.19
C ALA A 333 -0.24 -24.25 13.15
N THR A 334 0.57 -23.39 12.55
CA THR A 334 1.54 -23.77 11.51
C THR A 334 2.91 -24.02 12.11
N LYS A 335 3.41 -25.26 12.00
CA LYS A 335 4.77 -25.62 12.43
C LYS A 335 5.87 -24.97 11.56
N GLY A 336 5.50 -24.34 10.43
CA GLY A 336 6.39 -23.72 9.46
C GLY A 336 6.06 -22.26 9.14
N ALA A 337 5.39 -21.53 10.04
CA ALA A 337 5.09 -20.11 9.76
C ALA A 337 6.36 -19.29 9.50
N SER A 338 6.28 -18.34 8.58
CA SER A 338 7.28 -17.31 8.34
C SER A 338 7.32 -16.27 9.47
N ALA A 339 8.25 -15.32 9.38
CA ALA A 339 8.34 -14.22 10.36
C ALA A 339 7.14 -13.27 10.25
N GLY A 340 6.71 -12.90 9.03
CA GLY A 340 5.57 -12.02 8.83
C GLY A 340 4.26 -12.63 9.30
N GLN A 341 4.07 -13.94 9.10
CA GLN A 341 2.88 -14.65 9.58
C GLN A 341 2.77 -14.69 11.10
N ARG A 342 3.88 -14.95 11.79
CA ARG A 342 3.91 -14.91 13.26
C ARG A 342 3.60 -13.50 13.77
N GLU A 343 4.16 -12.48 13.13
CA GLU A 343 3.90 -11.08 13.47
C GLU A 343 2.42 -10.74 13.25
N LEU A 344 1.84 -11.07 12.10
CA LEU A 344 0.44 -10.81 11.80
C LEU A 344 -0.49 -11.52 12.80
N ALA A 345 -0.26 -12.81 13.06
CA ALA A 345 -1.08 -13.57 14.02
C ALA A 345 -1.05 -12.97 15.44
N ALA A 346 0.08 -12.37 15.84
CA ALA A 346 0.21 -11.69 17.13
C ALA A 346 -0.50 -10.32 17.16
N LEU A 347 -0.52 -9.60 16.04
CA LEU A 347 -1.08 -8.25 15.92
C LEU A 347 -2.59 -8.26 15.63
N GLN A 348 -3.10 -9.23 14.89
CA GLN A 348 -4.46 -9.22 14.34
C GLN A 348 -5.58 -9.14 15.38
N PRO A 349 -5.53 -9.84 16.54
CA PRO A 349 -6.52 -9.64 17.60
C PRO A 349 -6.49 -8.22 18.18
N ARG A 350 -5.32 -7.59 18.21
CA ARG A 350 -5.12 -6.23 18.73
C ARG A 350 -5.58 -5.19 17.71
N LEU A 351 -5.42 -5.45 16.42
CA LEU A 351 -5.89 -4.57 15.34
C LEU A 351 -7.41 -4.35 15.41
N ALA A 352 -8.19 -5.41 15.58
CA ALA A 352 -9.64 -5.28 15.74
C ALA A 352 -10.03 -4.46 16.99
N ALA A 353 -9.31 -4.67 18.11
CA ALA A 353 -9.53 -3.89 19.33
C ALA A 353 -9.11 -2.42 19.16
N PHE A 354 -8.05 -2.16 18.40
CA PHE A 354 -7.52 -0.83 18.09
C PHE A 354 -8.51 -0.02 17.24
N GLN A 355 -9.05 -0.62 16.17
CA GLN A 355 -10.08 -0.01 15.32
C GLN A 355 -11.33 0.40 16.13
N LEU A 356 -11.74 -0.43 17.10
CA LEU A 356 -12.83 -0.11 18.02
C LEU A 356 -12.50 1.02 19.00
N GLN A 357 -11.22 1.30 19.26
CA GLN A 357 -10.80 2.43 20.08
C GLN A 357 -10.74 3.73 19.27
N LEU A 358 -10.27 3.69 18.03
CA LEU A 358 -10.24 4.86 17.14
C LEU A 358 -11.64 5.39 16.85
N THR A 359 -12.63 4.51 16.68
CA THR A 359 -14.05 4.92 16.52
C THR A 359 -14.63 5.67 17.73
N ARG A 360 -13.97 5.63 18.90
CA ARG A 360 -14.33 6.42 20.09
C ARG A 360 -13.66 7.80 20.12
N HIS A 361 -12.76 8.07 19.19
CA HIS A 361 -12.13 9.37 18.93
C HIS A 361 -12.50 9.85 17.52
N PRO A 362 -13.80 10.07 17.22
CA PRO A 362 -14.20 10.50 15.88
C PRO A 362 -13.47 11.78 15.48
N LEU A 363 -13.26 11.95 14.17
CA LEU A 363 -12.80 13.20 13.55
C LEU A 363 -13.85 14.31 13.75
N GLY A 364 -14.06 14.76 14.99
CA GLY A 364 -14.97 15.83 15.38
C GLY A 364 -16.46 15.50 15.25
N THR A 365 -17.18 15.62 16.36
CA THR A 365 -18.54 16.17 16.36
C THR A 365 -18.48 17.64 16.69
#